data_AF-A0A8C7WRU9-F1
#
_entry.id   AF-A0A8C7WRU9-F1
#
_cell.length_a   1.000
_cell.length_b   1.000
_cell.length_c   1.000
_cell.angle_alpha   90.00
_cell.angle_beta   90.00
_cell.angle_gamma   90.00
#
_symmetry.space_group_name_H-M   'P 1'
#
loop_
_entity.id
_entity.type
_entity.pdbx_description
1 polymer ?
#
loop_
_entity_poly.entity_id
_entity_poly.type
_entity_poly.pdbx_seq_one_letter_code
_entity_poly.pdbx_strand_id
1 'polypeptide(L)'
;MATCVRRPDSSDDRHIMAKHSTIYPVEEELQAVQRIVSHTERALKLVSDSLLEKEVPAPASTSEDGEEKSADSAARLLKGVMRVGILAKGLLLRGDRNVELILLTAKKPTVTLLKTVAKQLPKELEIFSEDQYEVQARPEEANIVIISSKEPQMQVTISLTSPLMREDPAAETDKQAGGKVGE
;
A
#
# COMPACT_ATOMS: atom_id res chain seq x y z
N MET A 1 6.56 21.66 -40.21
CA MET A 1 7.12 20.75 -39.20
C MET A 1 8.23 21.47 -38.47
N ALA A 2 7.95 22.05 -37.29
CA ALA A 2 8.97 22.71 -36.49
C ALA A 2 9.70 21.64 -35.68
N THR A 3 10.94 21.34 -36.06
CA THR A 3 11.85 20.56 -35.23
C THR A 3 12.19 21.39 -34.01
N CYS A 4 11.70 20.99 -32.84
CA CYS A 4 12.16 21.54 -31.57
C CYS A 4 13.66 21.27 -31.46
N VAL A 5 14.48 22.27 -31.79
CA VAL A 5 15.92 22.26 -31.54
C VAL A 5 16.09 22.23 -30.02
N ARG A 6 16.41 21.05 -29.47
CA ARG A 6 16.82 20.94 -28.06
C ARG A 6 18.02 21.85 -27.87
N ARG A 7 17.90 22.77 -26.92
CA ARG A 7 19.03 23.56 -26.44
C ARG A 7 20.16 22.58 -26.10
N PRO A 8 21.40 22.82 -26.56
CA PRO A 8 22.53 21.97 -26.19
C PRO A 8 22.59 21.86 -24.67
N ASP A 9 22.68 20.64 -24.14
CA ASP A 9 22.78 20.41 -22.69
C ASP A 9 23.95 21.23 -22.14
N SER A 10 23.69 22.00 -21.08
CA SER A 10 24.72 22.71 -20.34
C SER A 10 25.76 21.72 -19.81
N SER A 11 26.98 22.19 -19.55
CA SER A 11 27.95 21.39 -18.77
C SER A 11 27.34 20.91 -17.46
N ASP A 12 26.52 21.73 -16.82
CA ASP A 12 25.86 21.41 -15.56
C ASP A 12 24.78 20.35 -15.75
N ASP A 13 23.99 20.43 -16.83
CA ASP A 13 22.99 19.41 -17.18
C ASP A 13 23.64 18.04 -17.35
N ARG A 14 24.80 18.00 -18.02
CA ARG A 14 25.56 16.76 -18.18
C ARG A 14 26.03 16.18 -16.85
N HIS A 15 26.49 17.02 -15.92
CA HIS A 15 26.90 16.58 -14.59
C HIS A 15 25.70 16.10 -13.76
N ILE A 16 24.56 16.80 -13.84
CA ILE A 16 23.32 16.40 -13.18
C ILE A 16 22.85 15.05 -13.71
N MET A 17 22.83 14.86 -15.03
CA MET A 17 22.40 13.59 -15.64
C MET A 17 23.34 12.44 -15.32
N ALA A 18 24.66 12.68 -15.24
CA ALA A 18 25.62 11.68 -14.80
C ALA A 18 25.42 11.28 -13.32
N LYS A 19 25.12 12.25 -12.44
CA LYS A 19 24.75 11.95 -11.05
C LYS A 19 23.40 11.22 -10.98
N HIS A 20 22.42 11.67 -11.74
CA HIS A 20 21.09 11.07 -11.81
C HIS A 20 21.17 9.59 -12.20
N SER A 21 21.90 9.23 -13.25
CA SER A 21 22.08 7.83 -13.65
C SER A 21 22.82 6.98 -12.61
N THR A 22 23.67 7.60 -11.79
CA THR A 22 24.41 6.92 -10.71
C THR A 22 23.50 6.60 -9.53
N ILE A 23 22.56 7.49 -9.19
CA ILE A 23 21.63 7.30 -8.06
C ILE A 23 20.32 6.63 -8.45
N TYR A 24 20.01 6.52 -9.74
CA TYR A 24 18.80 5.85 -10.22
C TYR A 24 18.88 4.33 -9.95
N PRO A 25 17.77 3.71 -9.51
CA PRO A 25 17.70 2.27 -9.27
C PRO A 25 18.12 1.48 -10.51
N VAL A 26 18.78 0.34 -10.31
CA VAL A 26 19.08 -0.55 -11.43
C VAL A 26 17.79 -1.22 -11.91
N GLU A 27 17.77 -1.63 -13.19
CA GLU A 27 16.59 -2.26 -13.80
C GLU A 27 16.10 -3.48 -13.01
N GLU A 28 17.04 -4.28 -12.49
CA GLU A 28 16.73 -5.45 -11.65
C GLU A 28 16.02 -5.08 -10.34
N GLU A 29 16.42 -3.99 -9.69
CA GLU A 29 15.77 -3.45 -8.48
C GLU A 29 14.35 -2.97 -8.82
N LEU A 30 14.19 -2.22 -9.91
CA LEU A 30 12.90 -1.71 -10.35
C LEU A 30 11.92 -2.85 -10.66
N GLN A 31 12.39 -3.88 -11.36
CA GLN A 31 11.59 -5.07 -11.66
C GLN A 31 11.26 -5.86 -10.38
N ALA A 32 12.17 -5.97 -9.42
CA ALA A 32 11.90 -6.61 -8.14
C ALA A 32 10.82 -5.85 -7.35
N VAL A 33 10.90 -4.52 -7.28
CA VAL A 33 9.87 -3.66 -6.67
C VAL A 33 8.52 -3.83 -7.35
N GLN A 34 8.47 -3.77 -8.68
CA GLN A 34 7.22 -3.93 -9.41
C GLN A 34 6.61 -5.32 -9.19
N ARG A 35 7.43 -6.38 -9.16
CA ARG A 35 6.96 -7.75 -8.91
C ARG A 35 6.37 -7.90 -7.52
N ILE A 36 7.10 -7.51 -6.46
CA ILE A 36 6.61 -7.68 -5.08
C ILE A 36 5.35 -6.86 -4.81
N VAL A 37 5.28 -5.62 -5.32
CA VAL A 37 4.08 -4.77 -5.20
C VAL A 37 2.92 -5.41 -5.94
N SER A 38 3.14 -5.91 -7.16
CA SER A 38 2.07 -6.54 -7.97
C SER A 38 1.59 -7.87 -7.38
N HIS A 39 2.45 -8.65 -6.72
CA HIS A 39 2.04 -9.85 -5.98
C HIS A 39 1.25 -9.49 -4.74
N THR A 40 1.74 -8.51 -3.97
CA THR A 40 1.09 -8.04 -2.75
C THR A 40 -0.31 -7.47 -3.03
N GLU A 41 -0.46 -6.65 -4.06
CA GLU A 41 -1.75 -6.08 -4.46
C GLU A 41 -2.76 -7.16 -4.90
N ARG A 42 -2.31 -8.14 -5.69
CA ARG A 42 -3.15 -9.26 -6.12
C ARG A 42 -3.54 -10.17 -4.95
N ALA A 43 -2.60 -10.48 -4.06
CA ALA A 43 -2.88 -11.26 -2.85
C ALA A 43 -3.87 -10.53 -1.92
N LEU A 44 -3.69 -9.23 -1.70
CA LEU A 44 -4.63 -8.42 -0.91
C LEU A 44 -6.02 -8.37 -1.53
N LYS A 45 -6.12 -8.39 -2.86
CA LYS A 45 -7.40 -8.51 -3.56
C LYS A 45 -8.09 -9.84 -3.24
N LEU A 46 -7.37 -10.97 -3.33
CA LEU A 46 -7.92 -12.29 -2.99
C LEU A 46 -8.30 -12.40 -1.50
N VAL A 47 -7.48 -11.85 -0.59
CA VAL A 47 -7.84 -11.76 0.83
C VAL A 47 -9.14 -10.96 1.01
N SER A 48 -9.29 -9.85 0.28
CA SER A 48 -10.53 -9.08 0.30
C SER A 48 -11.73 -9.85 -0.25
N ASP A 49 -11.56 -10.65 -1.29
CA ASP A 49 -12.62 -11.49 -1.87
C ASP A 49 -13.05 -12.56 -0.84
N SER A 50 -12.09 -13.25 -0.23
CA SER A 50 -12.34 -14.26 0.81
C SER A 50 -13.02 -13.68 2.06
N LEU A 51 -12.66 -12.46 2.47
CA LEU A 51 -13.33 -11.78 3.59
C LEU A 51 -14.77 -11.40 3.24
N LEU A 52 -15.04 -11.04 1.99
CA LEU A 52 -16.40 -10.71 1.53
C LEU A 52 -17.30 -11.96 1.54
N GLU A 53 -16.80 -13.09 1.04
CA GLU A 53 -17.53 -14.37 1.06
C GLU A 53 -17.88 -14.82 2.48
N LYS A 54 -16.99 -14.56 3.46
CA LYS A 54 -17.18 -14.98 4.85
C LYS A 54 -18.19 -14.13 5.62
N GLU A 55 -18.42 -12.87 5.23
CA GLU A 55 -19.43 -12.00 5.84
C GLU A 55 -20.85 -12.26 5.28
N VAL A 56 -21.01 -13.08 4.24
CA VAL A 56 -22.32 -13.41 3.64
C VAL A 56 -22.74 -14.86 3.93
N PRO A 57 -23.48 -15.14 5.02
CA PRO A 57 -24.29 -16.35 5.12
C PRO A 57 -25.76 -16.08 4.71
N ALA A 58 -26.08 -16.28 3.42
CA ALA A 58 -27.39 -16.62 2.78
C ALA A 58 -28.64 -15.67 2.91
N PRO A 59 -29.73 -15.83 2.10
CA PRO A 59 -29.93 -15.35 0.72
C PRO A 59 -31.23 -14.49 0.49
N ALA A 60 -31.47 -14.06 -0.77
CA ALA A 60 -32.60 -13.28 -1.37
C ALA A 60 -32.35 -11.75 -1.45
N SER A 61 -32.51 -11.05 -2.58
CA SER A 61 -33.53 -11.16 -3.64
C SER A 61 -33.05 -10.63 -5.01
N THR A 62 -33.53 -11.29 -6.06
CA THR A 62 -33.71 -10.86 -7.46
C THR A 62 -33.63 -9.37 -7.78
N SER A 63 -32.84 -9.01 -8.79
CA SER A 63 -33.19 -7.99 -9.80
C SER A 63 -32.34 -8.25 -11.04
N GLU A 64 -32.98 -8.68 -12.13
CA GLU A 64 -32.46 -8.58 -13.48
C GLU A 64 -32.53 -7.10 -13.88
N ASP A 65 -31.40 -6.49 -14.24
CA ASP A 65 -31.36 -5.52 -15.34
C ASP A 65 -29.90 -5.27 -15.74
N GLY A 66 -29.67 -5.24 -17.05
CA GLY A 66 -28.35 -5.04 -17.63
C GLY A 66 -27.95 -3.56 -17.60
N GLU A 67 -26.82 -3.26 -16.97
CA GLU A 67 -26.03 -2.08 -17.34
C GLU A 67 -24.54 -2.33 -17.02
N GLU A 68 -23.74 -2.40 -18.08
CA GLU A 68 -22.29 -2.53 -18.03
C GLU A 68 -21.65 -1.25 -17.46
N LYS A 69 -21.52 -1.19 -16.13
CA LYS A 69 -20.46 -0.51 -15.35
C LYS A 69 -20.97 -0.26 -13.92
N SER A 70 -20.18 -0.64 -12.92
CA SER A 70 -20.29 -0.30 -11.49
C SER A 70 -21.17 -1.21 -10.59
N ALA A 71 -20.73 -2.46 -10.34
CA ALA A 71 -21.33 -3.37 -9.36
C ALA A 71 -20.35 -3.87 -8.26
N ASP A 72 -19.26 -3.15 -7.95
CA ASP A 72 -18.18 -3.66 -7.08
C ASP A 72 -17.93 -2.86 -5.78
N SER A 73 -18.90 -2.10 -5.23
CA SER A 73 -18.54 -1.24 -4.09
C SER A 73 -19.57 -0.95 -2.98
N ALA A 74 -20.68 -1.66 -2.92
CA ALA A 74 -21.56 -1.60 -1.75
C ALA A 74 -21.18 -2.73 -0.77
N ALA A 75 -20.61 -2.35 0.38
CA ALA A 75 -20.29 -3.19 1.55
C ALA A 75 -18.97 -3.98 1.63
N ARG A 76 -18.01 -3.84 0.68
CA ARG A 76 -16.70 -4.49 0.84
C ARG A 76 -15.89 -3.89 2.01
N LEU A 77 -15.48 -4.73 2.96
CA LEU A 77 -14.71 -4.33 4.16
C LEU A 77 -13.36 -3.67 3.81
N LEU A 78 -12.66 -4.20 2.81
CA LEU A 78 -11.43 -3.63 2.27
C LEU A 78 -11.78 -2.84 1.01
N LYS A 79 -11.59 -1.51 1.04
CA LYS A 79 -11.96 -0.61 -0.05
C LYS A 79 -10.92 -0.61 -1.18
N GLY A 80 -9.64 -0.79 -0.83
CA GLY A 80 -8.57 -0.86 -1.82
C GLY A 80 -7.17 -0.75 -1.22
N VAL A 81 -6.17 -0.95 -2.07
CA VAL A 81 -4.74 -0.79 -1.75
C VAL A 81 -4.23 0.44 -2.48
N MET A 82 -3.49 1.30 -1.78
CA MET A 82 -2.88 2.50 -2.35
C MET A 82 -1.37 2.44 -2.21
N ARG A 83 -0.67 2.78 -3.28
CA ARG A 83 0.78 3.01 -3.24
C ARG A 83 1.03 4.40 -2.62
N VAL A 84 1.97 4.50 -1.70
CA VAL A 84 2.34 5.78 -1.07
C VAL A 84 3.86 5.96 -1.02
N GLY A 85 4.32 7.06 -0.40
CA GLY A 85 5.74 7.33 -0.20
C GLY A 85 6.52 7.53 -1.50
N ILE A 86 7.77 7.07 -1.50
CA ILE A 86 8.70 7.18 -2.64
C ILE A 86 8.25 6.39 -3.87
N LEU A 87 7.52 5.29 -3.66
CA LEU A 87 6.99 4.45 -4.74
C LEU A 87 5.95 5.20 -5.58
N ALA A 88 5.00 5.88 -4.93
CA ALA A 88 3.97 6.64 -5.63
C ALA A 88 4.50 7.88 -6.35
N LYS A 89 5.56 8.48 -5.80
CA LYS A 89 6.18 9.70 -6.35
C LYS A 89 7.23 9.41 -7.42
N GLY A 90 7.58 8.14 -7.65
CA GLY A 90 8.66 7.77 -8.58
C GLY A 90 10.03 8.28 -8.13
N LEU A 91 10.25 8.35 -6.82
CA LEU A 91 11.48 8.86 -6.20
C LEU A 91 12.36 7.76 -5.61
N LEU A 92 12.20 6.52 -6.10
CA LEU A 92 13.07 5.41 -5.72
C LEU A 92 14.49 5.69 -6.19
N LEU A 93 15.45 5.46 -5.30
CA LEU A 93 16.88 5.54 -5.56
C LEU A 93 17.53 4.15 -5.47
N ARG A 94 18.74 4.04 -6.00
CA ARG A 94 19.54 2.82 -5.93
C ARG A 94 19.76 2.40 -4.48
N GLY A 95 19.49 1.14 -4.18
CA GLY A 95 19.59 0.60 -2.84
C GLY A 95 18.33 0.78 -1.98
N ASP A 96 17.30 1.48 -2.47
CA ASP A 96 16.01 1.55 -1.77
C ASP A 96 15.31 0.19 -1.86
N ARG A 97 15.18 -0.47 -0.71
CA ARG A 97 14.56 -1.80 -0.58
C ARG A 97 13.21 -1.79 0.10
N ASN A 98 12.81 -0.64 0.63
CA ASN A 98 11.61 -0.49 1.45
C ASN A 98 10.55 0.28 0.69
N VAL A 99 9.38 -0.34 0.50
CA VAL A 99 8.22 0.29 -0.12
C VAL A 99 7.02 0.24 0.81
N GLU A 100 6.12 1.21 0.65
CA GLU A 100 4.97 1.36 1.52
C GLU A 100 3.66 1.32 0.71
N LEU A 101 2.72 0.54 1.22
CA LEU A 101 1.36 0.42 0.73
C LEU A 101 0.39 0.73 1.86
N ILE A 102 -0.75 1.34 1.52
CA ILE A 102 -1.85 1.59 2.45
C ILE A 102 -3.02 0.70 2.09
N LEU A 103 -3.51 -0.09 3.04
CA LEU A 103 -4.75 -0.85 2.90
C LEU A 103 -5.89 -0.04 3.52
N LEU A 104 -6.81 0.42 2.67
CA LEU A 104 -7.99 1.16 3.10
C LEU A 104 -9.11 0.21 3.52
N THR A 105 -9.59 0.40 4.74
CA THR A 105 -10.72 -0.34 5.31
C THR A 105 -11.95 0.57 5.44
N ALA A 106 -13.14 0.04 5.17
CA ALA A 106 -14.41 0.76 5.29
C ALA A 106 -14.75 1.08 6.76
N LYS A 107 -14.39 0.17 7.68
CA LYS A 107 -14.51 0.34 9.14
C LYS A 107 -13.13 0.61 9.74
N LYS A 108 -13.07 1.16 10.96
CA LYS A 108 -11.80 1.33 11.69
C LYS A 108 -11.09 -0.03 11.81
N PRO A 109 -9.81 -0.13 11.39
CA PRO A 109 -9.08 -1.39 11.40
C PRO A 109 -8.92 -1.88 12.84
N THR A 110 -9.22 -3.16 13.07
CA THR A 110 -9.05 -3.81 14.37
C THR A 110 -7.82 -4.71 14.36
N VAL A 111 -7.26 -4.98 15.54
CA VAL A 111 -6.15 -5.95 15.69
C VAL A 111 -6.56 -7.35 15.17
N THR A 112 -7.84 -7.69 15.29
CA THR A 112 -8.39 -8.95 14.75
C THR A 112 -8.35 -8.99 13.22
N LEU A 113 -8.69 -7.89 12.55
CA LEU A 113 -8.61 -7.78 11.10
C LEU A 113 -7.15 -7.90 10.63
N LEU A 114 -6.22 -7.18 11.26
CA LEU A 114 -4.80 -7.26 10.93
C LEU A 114 -4.26 -8.69 11.03
N LYS A 115 -4.56 -9.39 12.14
CA LYS A 115 -4.16 -10.78 12.35
C LYS A 115 -4.80 -11.74 11.35
N THR A 116 -6.02 -11.45 10.90
CA THR A 116 -6.72 -12.28 9.91
C THR A 116 -6.07 -12.13 8.54
N VAL A 117 -5.85 -10.89 8.10
CA VAL A 117 -5.15 -10.57 6.85
C VAL A 117 -3.75 -11.18 6.86
N ALA A 118 -2.98 -11.00 7.93
CA ALA A 118 -1.62 -11.55 8.03
C ALA A 118 -1.56 -13.09 7.99
N LYS A 119 -2.63 -13.79 8.39
CA LYS A 119 -2.72 -15.26 8.30
C LYS A 119 -3.11 -15.75 6.90
N GLN A 120 -3.88 -14.95 6.15
CA GLN A 120 -4.32 -15.30 4.79
C GLN A 120 -3.27 -14.90 3.75
N LEU A 121 -2.55 -13.80 3.97
CA LEU A 121 -1.58 -13.26 3.02
C LEU A 121 -0.55 -14.28 2.51
N PRO A 122 0.09 -15.11 3.36
CA PRO A 122 1.06 -16.10 2.90
C PRO A 122 0.44 -17.10 1.91
N LYS A 123 -0.78 -17.55 2.18
CA LYS A 123 -1.49 -18.53 1.34
C LYS A 123 -1.81 -17.97 -0.04
N GLU A 124 -2.25 -16.71 -0.10
CA GLU A 124 -2.55 -16.05 -1.37
C GLU A 124 -1.27 -15.70 -2.14
N LEU A 125 -0.18 -15.37 -1.44
CA LEU A 125 1.11 -15.07 -2.06
C LEU A 125 1.75 -16.29 -2.74
N GLU A 126 1.61 -17.48 -2.15
CA GLU A 126 2.07 -18.75 -2.72
C GLU A 126 1.44 -19.05 -4.10
N ILE A 127 0.24 -18.53 -4.39
CA ILE A 127 -0.44 -18.72 -5.68
C ILE A 127 0.27 -17.96 -6.80
N PHE A 128 0.83 -16.79 -6.49
CA PHE A 128 1.43 -15.91 -7.50
C PHE A 128 2.91 -16.18 -7.72
N SER A 129 3.56 -16.87 -6.78
CA SER A 129 4.99 -17.08 -6.82
C SER A 129 5.40 -18.24 -5.93
N GLU A 130 6.33 -19.06 -6.44
CA GLU A 130 7.05 -20.06 -5.65
C GLU A 130 8.12 -19.43 -4.73
N ASP A 131 8.35 -18.11 -4.84
CA ASP A 131 9.31 -17.38 -4.01
C ASP A 131 8.80 -17.32 -2.56
N GLN A 132 9.68 -17.56 -1.58
CA GLN A 132 9.32 -17.47 -0.16
C GLN A 132 9.15 -16.00 0.25
N TYR A 133 7.94 -15.65 0.68
CA TYR A 133 7.67 -14.38 1.35
C TYR A 133 7.53 -14.61 2.84
N GLU A 134 8.30 -13.87 3.64
CA GLU A 134 8.12 -13.82 5.08
C GLU A 134 7.11 -12.71 5.42
N VAL A 135 6.05 -13.06 6.14
CA VAL A 135 5.00 -12.11 6.54
C VAL A 135 5.03 -11.93 8.05
N GLN A 136 5.31 -10.71 8.50
CA GLN A 136 5.35 -10.32 9.91
C GLN A 136 4.25 -9.31 10.22
N ALA A 137 3.35 -9.64 11.14
CA ALA A 137 2.31 -8.71 11.60
C ALA A 137 2.77 -7.92 12.82
N ARG A 138 2.72 -6.58 12.76
CA ARG A 138 3.00 -5.72 13.91
C ARG A 138 1.73 -4.97 14.33
N PRO A 139 1.01 -5.47 15.36
CA PRO A 139 -0.23 -4.87 15.81
C PRO A 139 -0.05 -3.50 16.47
N GLU A 140 1.13 -3.21 17.02
CA GLU A 140 1.44 -1.92 17.66
C GLU A 140 1.47 -0.76 16.66
N GLU A 141 2.02 -1.01 15.47
CA GLU A 141 2.13 -0.02 14.38
C GLU A 141 0.98 -0.15 13.35
N ALA A 142 0.01 -1.03 13.60
CA ALA A 142 -1.08 -1.37 12.67
C ALA A 142 -0.60 -1.72 11.23
N ASN A 143 0.58 -2.35 11.12
CA ASN A 143 1.19 -2.69 9.84
C ASN A 143 1.54 -4.18 9.70
N ILE A 144 1.66 -4.60 8.44
CA ILE A 144 2.11 -5.93 8.03
C ILE A 144 3.35 -5.73 7.17
N VAL A 145 4.45 -6.38 7.53
CA VAL A 145 5.69 -6.34 6.80
C VAL A 145 5.83 -7.63 6.01
N ILE A 146 6.07 -7.51 4.71
CA ILE A 146 6.38 -8.62 3.81
C ILE A 146 7.83 -8.47 3.36
N ILE A 147 8.62 -9.50 3.54
CA ILE A 147 10.03 -9.55 3.12
C ILE A 147 10.16 -10.64 2.07
N SER A 148 10.68 -10.30 0.89
CA SER A 148 11.01 -11.30 -0.12
C SER A 148 12.35 -11.93 0.21
N SER A 149 12.43 -13.26 0.12
CA SER A 149 13.70 -14.00 0.28
C SER A 149 14.60 -13.94 -0.96
N LYS A 150 14.12 -13.40 -2.08
CA LYS A 150 14.83 -13.34 -3.35
C LYS A 150 15.74 -12.12 -3.41
N GLU A 151 16.93 -12.25 -3.98
CA GLU A 151 17.81 -11.10 -4.21
C GLU A 151 17.33 -10.29 -5.43
N PRO A 152 17.23 -8.95 -5.34
CA PRO A 152 17.45 -8.12 -4.14
C PRO A 152 16.32 -8.24 -3.11
N GLN A 153 16.69 -8.32 -1.82
CA GLN A 153 15.76 -8.49 -0.71
C GLN A 153 14.85 -7.25 -0.55
N MET A 154 13.66 -7.29 -1.14
CA MET A 154 12.68 -6.21 -1.08
C MET A 154 11.74 -6.39 0.11
N GLN A 155 11.37 -5.28 0.74
CA GLN A 155 10.45 -5.21 1.87
C GLN A 155 9.27 -4.31 1.53
N VAL A 156 8.05 -4.83 1.68
CA VAL A 156 6.80 -4.07 1.58
C VAL A 156 6.21 -3.91 2.97
N THR A 157 5.93 -2.68 3.38
CA THR A 157 5.17 -2.38 4.60
C THR A 157 3.76 -1.98 4.21
N ILE A 158 2.76 -2.71 4.71
CA ILE A 158 1.34 -2.44 4.49
C ILE A 158 0.77 -1.85 5.76
N SER A 159 0.35 -0.60 5.73
CA SER A 159 -0.30 0.07 6.87
C SER A 159 -1.82 0.07 6.68
N LEU A 160 -2.56 -0.40 7.69
CA LEU A 160 -4.03 -0.42 7.63
C LEU A 160 -4.59 0.90 8.15
N THR A 161 -5.49 1.51 7.38
CA THR A 161 -6.15 2.76 7.79
C THR A 161 -7.59 2.84 7.28
N SER A 162 -8.39 3.70 7.91
CA SER A 162 -9.77 3.97 7.49
C SER A 162 -10.01 5.48 7.41
N PRO A 163 -10.78 5.97 6.43
CA PRO A 163 -11.20 7.37 6.38
C PRO A 163 -11.87 7.85 7.67
N LEU A 164 -12.56 6.93 8.38
CA LEU A 164 -13.22 7.21 9.66
C LEU A 164 -12.24 7.59 10.78
N MET A 165 -10.96 7.27 10.66
CA MET A 165 -9.93 7.69 11.63
C MET A 165 -9.56 9.17 11.48
N ARG A 166 -9.91 9.80 10.34
CA ARG A 166 -9.72 11.25 10.14
C ARG A 166 -10.83 12.07 10.81
N GLU A 167 -11.99 11.45 11.06
CA GLU A 167 -13.20 12.12 11.55
C GLU A 167 -13.32 12.12 13.08
N ASP A 168 -12.36 11.55 13.82
CA ASP A 168 -12.33 11.67 15.29
C ASP A 168 -11.85 13.09 15.69
N PRO A 169 -12.65 13.89 16.42
CA PRO A 169 -12.23 15.15 17.02
C PRO A 169 -11.39 14.89 18.30
N ALA A 170 -10.40 14.00 18.22
CA ALA A 170 -9.54 13.63 19.36
C ALA A 170 -8.21 14.40 19.39
N ALA A 171 -8.15 15.55 18.72
CA ALA A 171 -7.01 16.48 18.75
C ALA A 171 -7.34 17.82 19.44
N GLU A 172 -8.41 17.88 20.26
CA GLU A 172 -8.73 19.05 21.10
C GLU A 172 -9.01 18.67 22.56
N THR A 173 -8.06 18.01 23.25
CA THR A 173 -8.06 17.97 24.72
C THR A 173 -6.66 18.11 25.31
N ASP A 174 -5.88 19.11 24.86
CA ASP A 174 -4.63 19.47 25.55
C ASP A 174 -4.33 20.98 25.54
N LYS A 175 -5.38 21.80 25.73
CA LYS A 175 -5.25 23.25 25.99
C LYS A 175 -6.27 23.76 27.01
N GLN A 176 -6.33 23.17 28.20
CA GLN A 176 -6.90 23.87 29.36
C GLN A 176 -6.46 23.23 30.70
N ALA A 177 -5.18 23.38 31.05
CA ALA A 177 -4.72 23.23 32.43
C ALA A 177 -3.55 24.20 32.67
N GLY A 178 -3.88 25.48 32.83
CA GLY A 178 -2.90 26.54 33.10
C GLY A 178 -3.59 27.80 33.60
N GLY A 179 -4.22 27.72 34.77
CA GLY A 179 -4.88 28.86 35.38
C GLY A 179 -4.98 28.75 36.89
N LYS A 180 -4.22 29.64 37.57
CA LYS A 180 -4.28 30.06 38.98
C LYS A 180 -3.82 29.06 40.06
N VAL A 181 -2.70 29.35 40.71
CA VAL A 181 -2.63 29.75 42.15
C VAL A 181 -1.38 30.61 42.36
N GLY A 182 -1.51 31.72 43.09
CA GLY A 182 -0.40 32.57 43.53
C GLY A 182 -0.89 33.91 44.07
N GLU A 183 -1.62 33.85 45.19
CA GLU A 183 -1.69 34.94 46.18
C GLU A 183 -0.42 34.91 47.03
#